data_AF-A0A380EJJ8-F1
#
_entry.id   AF-A0A380EJJ8-F1
#
_cell.length_a   1.000
_cell.length_b   1.000
_cell.length_c   1.000
_cell.angle_alpha   90.00
_cell.angle_beta   90.00
_cell.angle_gamma   90.00
#
_symmetry.space_group_name_H-M   'P 1'
#
loop_
_entity.id
_entity.type
_entity.pdbx_description
1 polymer ?
#
loop_
_entity_poly.entity_id
_entity_poly.type
_entity_poly.pdbx_seq_one_letter_code
_entity_poly.pdbx_strand_id
1 'polypeptide(L)'
;MLVQVFIVFFGITAALGLDISALVCGTIALVINSSAYIAEIIRAGINAVDKGQMEAARSLGLNYRQTMKSVIMPQAIKNIFTSFR
;
A
#
# COMPACT_ATOMS: atom_id res chain seq x y z
N MET A 1 -9.60 14.48 -1.93
CA MET A 1 -9.69 14.30 -0.47
C MET A 1 -11.01 14.82 0.09
N LEU A 2 -11.46 16.04 -0.25
CA LEU A 2 -12.76 16.59 0.19
C LEU A 2 -13.95 15.64 -0.06
N VAL A 3 -14.12 15.15 -1.29
CA VAL A 3 -15.18 14.19 -1.66
C VAL A 3 -15.16 12.92 -0.80
N GLN A 4 -13.97 12.44 -0.45
CA GLN A 4 -13.82 11.22 0.33
C GLN A 4 -14.24 11.42 1.80
N VAL A 5 -13.96 12.60 2.38
CA VAL A 5 -14.46 12.97 3.71
C VAL A 5 -15.99 13.03 3.71
N PHE A 6 -16.58 13.63 2.68
CA PHE A 6 -18.04 13.64 2.49
C PHE A 6 -18.63 12.23 2.41
N ILE A 7 -18.03 11.34 1.62
CA ILE A 7 -18.48 9.96 1.48
C ILE A 7 -18.39 9.22 2.81
N VAL A 8 -17.31 9.39 3.59
CA VAL A 8 -17.15 8.72 4.89
C VAL A 8 -18.15 9.26 5.91
N PHE A 9 -18.30 10.58 6.01
CA PHE A 9 -19.20 11.22 6.97
C PHE A 9 -20.66 10.85 6.71
N PHE A 10 -21.16 11.12 5.50
CA PHE A 10 -22.56 10.82 5.16
C PHE A 10 -22.81 9.32 4.96
N GLY A 11 -21.84 8.59 4.42
CA GLY A 11 -21.96 7.15 4.17
C GLY A 11 -22.03 6.34 5.46
N ILE A 12 -21.26 6.68 6.49
CA ILE A 12 -21.34 5.98 7.78
C ILE A 12 -22.67 6.29 8.48
N THR A 13 -23.08 7.55 8.54
CA THR A 13 -24.36 7.91 9.17
C THR A 13 -25.55 7.29 8.42
N ALA A 14 -25.52 7.28 7.07
CA ALA A 14 -26.60 6.67 6.28
C ALA A 14 -26.62 5.13 6.34
N ALA A 15 -25.46 4.48 6.41
CA ALA A 15 -25.38 3.02 6.41
C ALA A 15 -25.54 2.39 7.80
N LEU A 16 -25.04 3.06 8.85
CA LEU A 16 -24.96 2.51 10.20
C LEU A 16 -25.82 3.28 11.21
N GLY A 17 -26.39 4.44 10.85
CA GLY A 17 -27.15 5.30 11.77
C GLY A 17 -26.31 5.87 12.91
N LEU A 18 -24.97 5.76 12.80
CA LEU A 18 -24.04 6.20 13.82
C LEU A 18 -23.62 7.64 13.56
N ASP A 19 -23.74 8.48 14.57
CA ASP A 19 -23.28 9.85 14.54
C ASP A 19 -21.83 9.89 15.08
N ILE A 20 -20.87 9.81 14.16
CA ILE A 20 -19.45 9.72 14.49
C ILE A 20 -18.83 11.12 14.45
N SER A 21 -17.97 11.44 15.42
CA SER A 21 -17.33 12.75 15.48
C SER A 21 -16.56 13.08 14.20
N ALA A 22 -16.60 14.36 13.79
CA ALA A 22 -15.93 14.84 12.59
C ALA A 22 -14.42 14.51 12.55
N LEU A 23 -13.77 14.43 13.73
CA LEU A 23 -12.37 14.05 13.84
C LEU A 23 -12.13 12.59 13.41
N VAL A 24 -13.02 11.68 13.80
CA VAL A 24 -12.91 10.26 13.44
C VAL A 24 -13.19 10.08 11.95
N CYS A 25 -14.23 10.72 11.42
CA CYS A 25 -14.53 10.70 9.98
C CYS A 25 -13.38 11.26 9.14
N GLY A 26 -12.78 12.38 9.57
CA GLY A 26 -11.59 12.95 8.95
C GLY A 26 -10.41 11.99 8.97
N THR A 27 -10.14 11.36 10.12
CA THR A 27 -9.07 10.37 10.29
C THR A 27 -9.27 9.17 9.36
N ILE A 28 -10.47 8.58 9.33
CA ILE A 28 -10.78 7.41 8.49
C ILE A 28 -10.58 7.77 7.01
N ALA A 29 -11.13 8.91 6.57
CA ALA A 29 -10.99 9.35 5.19
C ALA A 29 -9.51 9.53 4.82
N LEU A 30 -8.71 10.17 5.69
CA LEU A 30 -7.28 10.36 5.48
C LEU A 30 -6.52 9.05 5.39
N VAL A 31 -6.79 8.11 6.30
CA VAL A 31 -6.14 6.80 6.33
C VAL A 31 -6.43 6.03 5.04
N ILE A 32 -7.68 6.01 4.58
CA ILE A 32 -8.05 5.32 3.33
C ILE A 32 -7.38 5.97 2.12
N ASN A 33 -7.36 7.31 2.06
CA ASN A 33 -6.71 8.01 0.95
C ASN A 33 -5.21 7.72 0.90
N SER A 34 -4.56 7.81 2.07
CA SER A 34 -3.12 7.62 2.21
C SER A 34 -2.72 6.17 1.98
N SER A 35 -3.51 5.19 2.44
CA SER A 35 -3.21 3.77 2.28
C SER A 35 -3.27 3.32 0.83
N ALA A 36 -4.22 3.84 0.04
CA ALA A 36 -4.28 3.58 -1.40
C ALA A 36 -3.02 4.08 -2.12
N TYR A 37 -2.57 5.30 -1.77
CA TYR A 37 -1.36 5.87 -2.33
C TYR A 37 -0.10 5.08 -1.92
N ILE A 38 0.01 4.71 -0.63
CA ILE A 38 1.10 3.88 -0.12
C ILE A 38 1.12 2.51 -0.80
N ALA A 39 -0.05 1.89 -1.03
CA ALA A 39 -0.14 0.60 -1.71
C ALA A 39 0.42 0.67 -3.14
N GLU A 40 0.12 1.75 -3.88
CA GLU A 40 0.69 1.97 -5.21
C GLU A 40 2.20 2.19 -5.18
N ILE A 41 2.72 2.92 -4.18
CA ILE A 41 4.17 3.07 -3.99
C ILE A 41 4.84 1.72 -3.74
N ILE A 42 4.27 0.90 -2.87
CA ILE A 42 4.82 -0.44 -2.57
C ILE A 42 4.81 -1.30 -3.84
N ARG A 43 3.69 -1.31 -4.59
CA ARG A 43 3.57 -2.03 -5.86
C ARG A 43 4.60 -1.55 -6.88
N ALA A 44 4.78 -0.25 -7.02
CA ALA A 44 5.78 0.35 -7.91
C ALA A 44 7.20 -0.05 -7.50
N GLY A 45 7.50 -0.02 -6.20
CA GLY A 45 8.80 -0.42 -5.66
C GLY A 45 9.15 -1.89 -5.92
N ILE A 46 8.17 -2.80 -5.82
CA ILE A 46 8.34 -4.21 -6.18
C ILE A 46 8.57 -4.36 -7.69
N ASN A 47 7.80 -3.67 -8.52
CA ASN A 47 7.93 -3.73 -9.98
C ASN A 47 9.21 -3.07 -10.51
N ALA A 48 9.84 -2.20 -9.73
CA ALA A 48 11.12 -1.59 -10.05
C ALA A 48 12.31 -2.56 -9.86
N VAL A 49 12.11 -3.71 -9.20
CA VAL A 49 13.14 -4.75 -9.10
C VAL A 49 13.26 -5.47 -10.45
N ASP A 50 14.50 -5.62 -10.93
CA ASP A 50 14.78 -6.31 -12.18
C ASP A 50 14.24 -7.75 -12.19
N LYS A 51 13.59 -8.15 -13.28
CA LYS A 51 12.98 -9.48 -13.41
C LYS A 51 14.00 -10.62 -13.32
N GLY A 52 15.25 -10.36 -13.72
CA GLY A 52 16.36 -11.31 -13.61
C GLY A 52 16.65 -11.73 -12.17
N GLN A 53 16.32 -10.90 -11.16
CA GLN A 53 16.43 -11.30 -9.75
C GLN A 53 15.48 -12.45 -9.39
N MET A 54 14.26 -12.43 -9.93
CA MET A 54 13.30 -13.52 -9.76
C MET A 54 13.81 -14.78 -10.47
N GLU A 55 14.25 -14.65 -11.72
CA GLU A 55 14.73 -15.77 -12.53
C GLU A 55 15.98 -16.42 -11.90
N ALA A 56 16.97 -15.62 -11.49
CA ALA A 56 18.19 -16.10 -10.82
C ALA A 56 17.87 -16.84 -9.51
N ALA A 57 17.00 -16.29 -8.67
CA ALA A 57 16.59 -16.94 -7.42
C ALA A 57 15.87 -18.27 -7.67
N ARG A 58 15.02 -18.34 -8.72
CA ARG A 58 14.36 -19.58 -9.13
C ARG A 58 15.35 -20.61 -9.67
N SER A 59 16.37 -20.19 -10.42
CA SER A 59 17.46 -21.05 -10.89
C SER A 59 18.30 -21.63 -9.75
N LEU A 60 18.39 -20.91 -8.61
CA LEU A 60 19.02 -21.39 -7.38
C LEU A 60 18.11 -22.31 -6.53
N GLY A 61 16.95 -22.70 -7.04
CA GLY A 61 16.02 -23.61 -6.38
C GLY A 61 15.12 -22.96 -5.33
N LEU A 62 15.12 -21.63 -5.20
CA LEU A 62 14.25 -20.95 -4.25
C LEU A 62 12.79 -21.00 -4.70
N ASN A 63 11.88 -21.23 -3.76
CA ASN A 63 10.44 -21.07 -4.04
C ASN A 63 10.04 -19.59 -4.09
N TYR A 64 8.84 -19.30 -4.60
CA TYR A 64 8.35 -17.92 -4.74
C TYR A 64 8.36 -17.13 -3.43
N ARG A 65 7.95 -17.76 -2.32
CA ARG A 65 7.92 -17.10 -1.00
C ARG A 65 9.33 -16.79 -0.50
N GLN A 66 10.27 -17.73 -0.67
CA GLN A 66 11.68 -17.52 -0.33
C GLN A 66 12.30 -16.41 -1.18
N THR A 67 12.06 -16.44 -2.49
CA THR A 67 12.54 -15.41 -3.44
C THR A 67 12.00 -14.04 -3.09
N MET A 68 10.68 -13.94 -2.85
CA MET A 68 10.04 -12.70 -2.49
C MET A 68 10.60 -12.14 -1.17
N LYS A 69 10.73 -12.98 -0.14
CA LYS A 69 11.19 -12.55 1.19
C LYS A 69 12.69 -12.19 1.22
N SER A 70 13.54 -12.99 0.58
CA SER A 70 14.99 -12.89 0.73
C SER A 70 15.69 -12.09 -0.38
N VAL A 71 15.08 -11.94 -1.56
CA VAL A 71 15.71 -11.30 -2.72
C VAL A 71 14.94 -10.05 -3.13
N ILE A 72 13.64 -10.16 -3.42
CA ILE A 72 12.87 -9.05 -4.01
C ILE A 72 12.49 -8.01 -2.96
N MET A 73 11.92 -8.41 -1.82
CA MET A 73 11.42 -7.47 -0.81
C MET A 73 12.52 -6.53 -0.26
N PRO A 74 13.75 -6.99 0.07
CA PRO A 74 14.81 -6.09 0.52
C PRO A 74 15.22 -5.05 -0.54
N GLN A 75 15.18 -5.41 -1.82
CA GLN A 75 15.47 -4.48 -2.93
C GLN A 75 14.31 -3.51 -3.17
N ALA A 76 13.07 -4.02 -3.17
CA ALA A 76 11.87 -3.22 -3.28
C ALA A 76 11.78 -2.17 -2.18
N ILE A 77 12.11 -2.52 -0.94
CA ILE A 77 12.15 -1.58 0.19
C ILE A 77 13.14 -0.44 -0.07
N LYS A 78 14.35 -0.71 -0.59
CA LYS A 78 15.31 0.35 -0.95
C LYS A 78 14.75 1.29 -2.01
N ASN A 79 14.06 0.75 -3.02
CA ASN A 79 13.41 1.55 -4.07
C ASN A 79 12.28 2.41 -3.51
N ILE A 80 11.45 1.84 -2.63
CA ILE A 80 10.36 2.53 -1.94
C ILE A 80 10.90 3.70 -1.12
N PHE A 81 11.91 3.46 -0.27
CA PHE A 81 12.52 4.51 0.55
C PHE A 81 13.18 5.61 -0.30
N THR A 82 13.77 5.26 -1.44
CA THR A 82 14.34 6.26 -2.37
C THR A 82 13.24 7.13 -2.98
N SER A 83 12.06 6.57 -3.27
CA SER A 83 10.92 7.33 -3.80
C SER A 83 10.30 8.32 -2.79
N PHE A 84 10.59 8.18 -1.49
CA PHE A 84 10.13 9.10 -0.45
C PHE A 84 11.10 10.27 -0.20
N ARG A 85 12.24 10.31 -0.88
CA ARG A 85 13.25 11.38 -0.78
C ARG A 85 13.12 12.32 -1.96
#